data_AF-A0A959ES76-F1
#
_entry.id   AF-A0A959ES76-F1
#
_cell.length_a   1.000
_cell.length_b   1.000
_cell.length_c   1.000
_cell.angle_alpha   90.00
_cell.angle_beta   90.00
_cell.angle_gamma   90.00
#
_symmetry.space_group_name_H-M   'P 1'
#
loop_
_entity.id
_entity.type
_entity.pdbx_description
1 polymer ?
#
loop_
_entity_poly.entity_id
_entity_poly.type
_entity_poly.pdbx_seq_one_letter_code
_entity_poly.pdbx_strand_id
1 'polypeptide(L)' 'KVDTIIILSGDADYVELVRHLKSEGVRVEIAAVERTTARILQEEAD' A
#
# COMPACT_ATOMS: atom_id res chain seq x y z
N LYS A 1 -7.55 8.03 -15.29
CA LYS A 1 -7.66 8.40 -13.87
C LYS A 1 -7.97 7.09 -13.15
N VAL A 2 -7.08 6.63 -12.28
CA VAL A 2 -7.30 5.40 -11.50
C VAL A 2 -7.80 5.87 -10.16
N ASP A 3 -9.01 5.48 -9.78
CA ASP A 3 -9.62 5.98 -8.54
C ASP A 3 -9.12 5.22 -7.30
N THR A 4 -8.69 3.97 -7.47
CA THR A 4 -8.17 3.13 -6.38
C THR A 4 -7.18 2.10 -6.92
N ILE A 5 -6.06 1.91 -6.22
CA ILE A 5 -5.07 0.87 -6.51
C ILE A 5 -5.04 -0.10 -5.32
N ILE A 6 -5.18 -1.39 -5.62
CA ILE A 6 -5.05 -2.46 -4.61
C ILE A 6 -3.71 -3.16 -4.84
N ILE A 7 -2.82 -3.09 -3.85
CA ILE A 7 -1.53 -3.77 -3.89
C ILE A 7 -1.64 -5.05 -3.07
N LEU A 8 -1.58 -6.20 -3.75
CA LEU A 8 -1.57 -7.52 -3.13
C LEU A 8 -0.13 -7.97 -2.87
N SER A 9 0.53 -7.36 -1.88
CA SER A 9 1.92 -7.68 -1.55
C SER A 9 2.27 -7.32 -0.11
N GLY A 10 3.03 -8.18 0.56
CA GLY A 10 3.56 -7.93 1.91
C GLY A 10 4.96 -7.30 1.93
N ASP A 11 5.48 -6.92 0.77
CA ASP A 11 6.82 -6.35 0.64
C ASP A 11 6.84 -4.86 0.97
N ALA A 12 7.81 -4.45 1.80
CA ALA A 12 7.98 -3.07 2.23
C ALA A 12 8.48 -2.15 1.10
N ASP A 13 8.98 -2.71 -0.01
CA ASP A 13 9.45 -1.96 -1.17
C ASP A 13 8.34 -1.10 -1.83
N TYR A 14 7.07 -1.40 -1.58
CA TYR A 14 5.94 -0.66 -2.13
C TYR A 14 5.54 0.59 -1.32
N VAL A 15 6.13 0.82 -0.14
CA VAL A 15 5.78 1.99 0.71
C VAL A 15 6.04 3.32 0.01
N GLU A 16 7.15 3.44 -0.71
CA GLU A 16 7.51 4.68 -1.42
C GLU A 16 6.54 4.96 -2.58
N LEU A 17 6.13 3.91 -3.30
CA LEU A 17 5.13 3.99 -4.36
C LEU A 17 3.76 4.41 -3.81
N VAL A 18 3.35 3.82 -2.69
CA VAL A 18 2.08 4.17 -2.01
C VAL A 18 2.09 5.65 -1.60
N ARG A 19 3.19 6.15 -1.04
CA ARG A 19 3.34 7.56 -0.66
C ARG A 19 3.25 8.49 -1.86
N HIS A 20 3.89 8.14 -2.97
CA HIS A 20 3.82 8.92 -4.20
C HIS A 20 2.38 8.99 -4.74
N LEU A 21 1.69 7.84 -4.82
CA LEU A 21 0.32 7.76 -5.29
C LEU A 21 -0.68 8.48 -4.35
N LYS A 22 -0.51 8.38 -3.03
CA LYS A 22 -1.28 9.16 -2.05
C LYS A 22 -1.10 10.67 -2.27
N SER A 23 0.11 11.13 -2.63
CA SER A 23 0.38 12.55 -2.92
C SER A 23 -0.30 13.06 -4.20
N GLU A 24 -0.59 12.16 -5.15
CA GLU A 24 -1.36 12.46 -6.36
C GLU A 24 -2.89 12.40 -6.13
N GLY A 25 -3.33 12.13 -4.90
CA GLY A 25 -4.75 12.00 -4.55
C GLY A 25 -5.38 10.67 -4.95
N VAL A 26 -4.56 9.64 -5.20
CA VAL A 26 -5.02 8.29 -5.50
C VAL A 26 -5.19 7.50 -4.21
N ARG A 27 -6.33 6.81 -4.06
CA ARG A 27 -6.57 5.91 -2.92
C ARG A 27 -5.79 4.61 -3.12
N VAL A 28 -5.04 4.18 -2.11
CA VAL A 28 -4.24 2.94 -2.18
C VAL A 28 -4.57 2.06 -0.99
N GLU A 29 -4.95 0.82 -1.26
CA GLU A 29 -5.26 -0.20 -0.25
C GLU A 29 -4.23 -1.33 -0.36
N ILE A 30 -3.59 -1.70 0.76
CA ILE A 30 -2.56 -2.74 0.80
C ILE A 30 -3.17 -3.99 1.43
N ALA A 31 -3.23 -5.07 0.66
CA ALA A 31 -3.73 -6.36 1.12
C ALA A 31 -2.60 -7.38 1.07
N ALA A 32 -2.12 -7.83 2.21
CA ALA A 32 -0.98 -8.73 2.31
C ALA A 32 -1.29 -9.95 3.17
N VAL A 33 -0.62 -11.07 2.91
CA VAL A 33 -0.75 -12.28 3.74
C VAL A 33 -0.16 -11.96 5.11
N GLU A 34 -0.98 -11.99 6.17
CA GLU A 34 -0.60 -11.63 7.56
C GLU A 34 0.74 -12.21 8.03
N ARG A 35 1.13 -13.39 7.52
CA ARG A 35 2.38 -14.07 7.90
C ARG A 35 3.66 -13.47 7.29
N THR A 36 3.56 -12.70 6.21
CA THR A 36 4.71 -12.10 5.51
C THR A 36 4.59 -10.58 5.37
N THR A 37 3.60 -9.97 6.03
CA THR A 37 3.35 -8.53 5.93
C THR A 37 4.29 -7.80 6.89
N ALA A 38 5.12 -6.91 6.36
CA ALA A 38 5.91 -6.01 7.21
C ALA A 38 4.96 -5.15 8.06
N ARG A 39 5.17 -5.08 9.38
CA ARG A 39 4.31 -4.31 10.31
C ARG A 39 4.10 -2.85 9.89
N ILE A 40 5.10 -2.26 9.24
CA ILE A 40 5.03 -0.88 8.74
C ILE A 40 3.96 -0.68 7.66
N LEU A 41 3.63 -1.73 6.89
CA LEU A 41 2.57 -1.68 5.88
C LEU A 41 1.17 -1.72 6.51
N GLN A 42 1.02 -2.41 7.64
CA GLN A 42 -0.25 -2.47 8.38
C GLN A 42 -0.59 -1.12 9.02
N GLU A 43 0.40 -0.35 9.44
CA GLU A 43 0.19 0.98 10.03
C GLU A 43 -0.09 2.06 8.96
N GLU A 44 0.29 1.83 7.71
CA GLU A 44 0.16 2.79 6.59
C GLU A 44 -1.06 2.50 5.68
N ALA A 45 -1.72 1.35 5.87
CA ALA A 45 -2.91 0.93 5.14
C ALA A 45 -4.19 1.47 5.79
N ASP A 46 -5.10 2.02 4.98
CA ASP A 46 -6.44 2.52 5.34
C ASP A 46 -7.54 1.68 4.68
#